data_AF-A0A936L6M3-F1
#
_entry.id   AF-A0A936L6M3-F1
#
_cell.length_a   1.000
_cell.length_b   1.000
_cell.length_c   1.000
_cell.angle_alpha   90.00
_cell.angle_beta   90.00
_cell.angle_gamma   90.00
#
_symmetry.space_group_name_H-M   'P 1'
#
loop_
_entity.id
_entity.type
_entity.pdbx_description
1 polymer ?
#
loop_
_entity_poly.entity_id
_entity_poly.type
_entity_poly.pdbx_seq_one_letter_code
_entity_poly.pdbx_strand_id
1 'polypeptide(L)'
;MTKNNISVAEALKRLESGQTLSGFSIDFERIKIEALDVMKLSKAGVNVPEEAIFYDDDDIAPDEAFEGNWQRIDYDPIQELDSQTQTEVTIALRKEVRQWIAEEHIHLNRLIEILIDGFYQSQKVAKEK
;
A
#
# COMPACT_ATOMS: atom_id res chain seq x y z
N MET A 1 -15.00 -35.32 0.23
CA MET A 1 -15.44 -35.15 -1.17
C MET A 1 -14.21 -35.04 -2.04
N THR A 2 -14.03 -35.93 -3.00
CA THR A 2 -12.95 -35.89 -3.99
C THR A 2 -13.16 -34.67 -4.88
N LYS A 3 -12.39 -33.60 -4.66
CA LYS A 3 -12.32 -32.49 -5.62
C LYS A 3 -11.66 -33.04 -6.88
N ASN A 4 -12.31 -32.89 -8.02
CA ASN A 4 -11.70 -33.28 -9.29
C ASN A 4 -10.60 -32.26 -9.62
N ASN A 5 -9.38 -32.72 -9.81
CA ASN A 5 -8.27 -31.86 -10.21
C ASN A 5 -8.36 -31.61 -11.72
N ILE A 6 -8.33 -30.35 -12.13
CA ILE A 6 -8.33 -29.93 -13.54
C ILE A 6 -7.08 -29.11 -13.84
N SER A 7 -6.66 -29.13 -15.11
CA SER A 7 -5.57 -28.28 -15.57
C SER A 7 -6.03 -26.82 -15.73
N VAL A 8 -5.07 -25.90 -15.71
CA VAL A 8 -5.30 -24.46 -15.98
C VAL A 8 -5.99 -24.26 -17.34
N ALA A 9 -5.54 -24.93 -18.40
CA ALA A 9 -6.13 -24.81 -19.73
C ALA A 9 -7.58 -25.30 -19.77
N GLU A 10 -7.92 -26.35 -19.01
CA GLU A 10 -9.30 -26.83 -18.89
C GLU A 10 -10.17 -25.86 -18.08
N ALA A 11 -9.61 -25.27 -17.02
CA ALA A 11 -10.30 -24.25 -16.24
C ALA A 11 -10.63 -23.01 -17.09
N LEU A 12 -9.68 -22.52 -17.89
CA LEU A 12 -9.88 -21.39 -18.79
C LEU A 12 -10.94 -21.68 -19.85
N LYS A 13 -10.90 -22.85 -20.50
CA LYS A 13 -11.93 -23.27 -21.48
C LYS A 13 -13.34 -23.35 -20.86
N ARG A 14 -13.44 -23.80 -19.60
CA ARG A 14 -14.72 -23.83 -18.87
C ARG A 14 -15.23 -22.43 -18.58
N LEU A 15 -14.34 -21.51 -18.19
CA LEU A 15 -14.71 -20.10 -18.00
C LEU A 15 -15.15 -19.44 -19.31
N GLU A 16 -14.46 -19.70 -20.43
CA GLU A 16 -14.82 -19.20 -21.75
C GLU A 16 -16.18 -19.72 -22.24
N SER A 17 -16.53 -20.95 -21.86
CA SER A 17 -17.84 -21.56 -22.14
C SER A 17 -18.92 -21.22 -21.12
N GLY A 18 -18.64 -20.34 -20.14
CA GLY A 18 -19.60 -19.88 -19.13
C GLY A 18 -19.90 -20.89 -18.01
N GLN A 19 -19.08 -21.92 -17.87
CA GLN A 19 -19.23 -22.95 -16.83
C GLN A 19 -18.57 -22.53 -15.52
N THR A 20 -19.15 -22.96 -14.40
CA THR A 20 -18.58 -22.72 -13.06
C THR A 20 -17.43 -23.67 -12.75
N LEU A 21 -16.43 -23.17 -12.02
CA LEU A 21 -15.31 -23.96 -11.48
C LEU A 21 -15.58 -24.50 -10.06
N SER A 22 -16.81 -24.32 -9.55
CA SER A 22 -17.19 -24.77 -8.21
C SER A 22 -17.04 -26.29 -8.06
N GLY A 23 -16.24 -26.73 -7.08
CA GLY A 23 -16.00 -28.15 -6.78
C GLY A 23 -14.76 -28.75 -7.45
N PHE A 24 -14.05 -28.00 -8.29
CA PHE A 24 -12.77 -28.39 -8.86
C PHE A 24 -11.60 -27.80 -8.08
N SER A 25 -10.44 -28.47 -8.15
CA SER A 25 -9.15 -27.91 -7.72
C SER A 25 -8.26 -27.77 -8.94
N ILE A 26 -7.51 -26.68 -9.03
CA ILE A 26 -6.61 -26.45 -10.16
C ILE A 26 -5.20 -26.77 -9.72
N ASP A 27 -4.48 -27.52 -10.56
CA ASP A 27 -3.07 -27.83 -10.35
C ASP A 27 -2.20 -26.75 -10.98
N PHE A 28 -1.40 -26.09 -10.13
CA PHE A 28 -0.50 -24.99 -10.48
C PHE A 28 0.99 -25.42 -10.49
N GLU A 29 1.32 -26.66 -10.11
CA GLU A 29 2.72 -27.06 -9.87
C GLU A 29 3.55 -27.20 -11.16
N ARG A 30 2.90 -27.34 -12.32
CA ARG A 30 3.56 -27.75 -13.57
C ARG A 30 3.50 -26.72 -14.70
N ILE A 31 2.80 -25.60 -14.51
CA ILE A 31 2.51 -24.66 -15.60
C ILE A 31 2.64 -23.22 -15.09
N LYS A 32 3.44 -22.45 -15.81
CA LYS A 32 3.49 -20.99 -15.73
C LYS A 32 2.28 -20.39 -16.45
N ILE A 33 1.53 -19.51 -15.81
CA ILE A 33 0.28 -18.93 -16.30
C ILE A 33 0.50 -17.45 -16.60
N GLU A 34 0.16 -17.01 -17.82
CA GLU A 34 0.20 -15.60 -18.18
C GLU A 34 -0.69 -14.75 -17.25
N ALA A 35 -0.20 -13.57 -16.87
CA ALA A 35 -0.90 -12.67 -15.94
C ALA A 35 -2.35 -12.35 -16.34
N LEU A 36 -2.64 -12.23 -17.65
CA LEU A 36 -3.99 -11.98 -18.15
C LEU A 36 -4.96 -13.15 -17.87
N ASP A 37 -4.48 -14.38 -17.99
CA ASP A 37 -5.28 -15.56 -17.67
C ASP A 37 -5.46 -15.74 -16.16
N VAL A 38 -4.48 -15.33 -15.37
CA VAL A 38 -4.62 -15.23 -13.91
C VAL A 38 -5.75 -14.28 -13.54
N MET A 39 -5.90 -13.13 -14.21
CA MET A 39 -7.02 -12.21 -13.96
C MET A 39 -8.38 -12.87 -14.21
N LYS A 40 -8.51 -13.70 -15.26
CA LYS A 40 -9.75 -14.44 -15.56
C LYS A 40 -10.09 -15.44 -14.47
N LEU A 41 -9.09 -16.18 -13.98
CA LEU A 41 -9.22 -17.14 -12.88
C LEU A 41 -9.59 -16.45 -11.57
N SER A 42 -8.92 -15.34 -11.23
CA SER A 42 -9.19 -14.54 -10.04
C SER A 42 -10.61 -13.98 -10.04
N LYS A 43 -11.12 -13.51 -11.20
CA LYS A 43 -12.52 -13.07 -11.33
C LYS A 43 -13.53 -14.20 -11.08
N ALA A 44 -13.15 -15.44 -11.35
CA ALA A 44 -13.94 -16.63 -11.05
C ALA A 44 -13.77 -17.16 -9.62
N GLY A 45 -13.02 -16.46 -8.77
CA GLY A 45 -12.79 -16.82 -7.36
C GLY A 45 -11.69 -17.87 -7.15
N VAL A 46 -10.85 -18.11 -8.16
CA VAL A 46 -9.68 -18.99 -8.04
C VAL A 46 -8.49 -18.17 -7.53
N ASN A 47 -7.90 -18.58 -6.42
CA ASN A 47 -6.65 -18.00 -5.94
C ASN A 47 -5.46 -18.69 -6.62
N VAL A 48 -4.69 -17.95 -7.43
CA VAL A 48 -3.50 -18.44 -8.13
C VAL A 48 -2.26 -18.06 -7.31
N PRO A 49 -1.35 -19.01 -6.98
CA PRO A 49 -0.08 -18.70 -6.32
C PRO A 49 0.78 -17.78 -7.18
N GLU A 50 1.47 -16.83 -6.55
CA GLU A 50 2.31 -15.85 -7.24
C GLU A 50 3.46 -16.52 -8.02
N GLU A 51 4.02 -17.62 -7.49
CA GLU A 51 5.10 -18.35 -8.15
C GLU A 51 4.68 -19.05 -9.45
N ALA A 52 3.37 -19.23 -9.65
CA ALA A 52 2.80 -19.80 -10.86
C ALA A 52 2.51 -18.74 -11.94
N ILE A 53 2.64 -17.45 -11.63
CA ILE A 53 2.40 -16.34 -12.56
C ILE A 53 3.64 -16.11 -13.41
N PHE A 54 3.44 -15.99 -14.72
CA PHE A 54 4.45 -15.62 -15.68
C PHE A 54 4.16 -14.25 -16.26
N TYR A 55 5.19 -13.41 -16.22
CA TYR A 55 5.26 -12.11 -16.86
C TYR A 55 6.23 -12.25 -18.03
N ASP A 56 5.79 -11.84 -19.21
CA ASP A 56 6.68 -11.72 -20.36
C ASP A 56 7.38 -10.37 -20.25
N ASP A 57 8.68 -10.39 -19.90
CA ASP A 57 9.47 -9.17 -19.76
C ASP A 57 9.59 -8.42 -21.11
N ASP A 58 9.43 -9.12 -22.24
CA ASP A 58 9.47 -8.50 -23.58
C ASP A 58 8.21 -7.64 -23.86
N ASP A 59 7.09 -7.90 -23.16
CA ASP A 59 5.86 -7.09 -23.23
C ASP A 59 5.89 -5.85 -22.33
N ILE A 60 6.89 -5.74 -21.44
CA ILE A 60 7.05 -4.59 -20.55
C ILE A 60 7.79 -3.50 -21.32
N ALA A 61 7.02 -2.58 -21.91
CA ALA A 61 7.60 -1.39 -22.52
C ALA A 61 8.42 -0.59 -21.47
N PRO A 62 9.68 -0.22 -21.78
CA PRO A 62 10.44 0.66 -20.90
C PRO A 62 9.69 1.98 -20.75
N ASP A 63 9.44 2.37 -19.50
CA ASP A 63 8.85 3.66 -19.20
C ASP A 63 9.89 4.75 -19.47
N GLU A 64 9.76 5.47 -20.59
CA GLU A 64 10.64 6.61 -20.94
C GLU A 64 10.62 7.71 -19.86
N ALA A 65 9.61 7.76 -18.99
CA ALA A 65 9.58 8.69 -17.86
C ALA A 65 10.45 8.23 -16.67
N PHE A 66 10.88 6.96 -16.65
CA PHE A 66 11.76 6.39 -15.63
C PHE A 66 13.19 6.25 -16.15
N GLU A 67 13.84 7.39 -16.40
CA GLU A 67 15.28 7.45 -16.66
C GLU A 67 16.03 7.74 -15.35
N GLY A 68 16.71 6.74 -14.80
CA GLY A 68 17.49 6.92 -13.57
C GLY A 68 18.42 5.75 -13.27
N ASN A 69 19.56 6.07 -12.63
CA ASN A 69 20.41 5.03 -12.04
C ASN A 69 19.91 4.71 -10.65
N TRP A 70 19.78 3.41 -10.33
CA TRP A 70 19.53 2.97 -8.96
C TRP A 70 20.60 3.54 -8.03
N GLN A 71 20.18 4.34 -7.05
CA GLN A 71 21.03 4.80 -5.98
C GLN A 71 20.74 3.97 -4.74
N ARG A 72 21.79 3.43 -4.12
CA ARG A 72 21.66 2.79 -2.83
C ARG A 72 21.40 3.87 -1.78
N ILE A 73 20.26 3.78 -1.10
CA ILE A 73 20.03 4.53 0.14
C ILE A 73 20.58 3.70 1.30
N ASP A 74 21.41 4.33 2.14
CA ASP A 74 22.03 3.68 3.31
C ASP A 74 21.16 3.80 4.57
N TYR A 75 19.89 4.18 4.40
CA TYR A 75 18.89 4.31 5.46
C TYR A 75 17.61 3.56 5.08
N ASP A 76 16.85 3.13 6.09
CA ASP A 76 15.53 2.56 5.89
C ASP A 76 14.50 3.70 5.85
N PRO A 77 13.88 3.99 4.69
CA PRO A 77 12.97 5.12 4.54
C PRO A 77 11.70 4.97 5.39
N ILE A 78 11.32 3.74 5.77
CA ILE A 78 10.16 3.49 6.64
C ILE A 78 10.52 3.81 8.10
N GLN A 79 11.71 3.40 8.55
CA GLN A 79 12.18 3.75 9.91
C GLN A 79 12.43 5.25 10.05
N GLU A 80 12.90 5.94 9.02
CA GLU A 80 13.18 7.38 9.09
C GLU A 80 11.88 8.21 9.22
N LEU A 81 10.79 7.75 8.58
CA LEU A 81 9.44 8.30 8.73
C LEU A 81 8.89 8.16 10.16
N ASP A 82 9.13 7.02 10.82
CA ASP A 82 8.64 6.76 12.18
C ASP A 82 9.55 7.32 13.29
N SER A 83 10.87 7.45 13.02
CA SER A 83 11.87 7.70 14.07
C SER A 83 12.35 9.15 14.18
N GLN A 84 12.18 10.00 13.14
CA GLN A 84 12.93 11.26 13.10
C GLN A 84 12.26 12.53 13.62
N THR A 85 10.99 12.56 14.05
CA THR A 85 10.39 13.88 14.40
C THR A 85 9.35 13.91 15.51
N GLN A 86 8.96 12.79 16.11
CA GLN A 86 7.95 12.83 17.17
C GLN A 86 8.59 13.10 18.53
N THR A 87 8.44 14.32 19.02
CA THR A 87 8.81 14.69 20.39
C THR A 87 7.59 14.53 21.29
N GLU A 88 7.66 13.65 22.29
CA GLU A 88 6.61 13.53 23.30
C GLU A 88 6.68 14.69 24.29
N VAL A 89 5.57 15.41 24.46
CA VAL A 89 5.46 16.53 25.40
C VAL A 89 4.23 16.34 26.27
N THR A 90 4.39 16.47 27.59
CA THR A 90 3.28 16.47 28.54
C THR A 90 2.88 17.91 28.88
N ILE A 91 1.63 18.27 28.61
CA ILE A 91 1.09 19.62 28.87
C ILE A 91 -0.15 19.52 29.74
N ALA A 92 -0.15 20.24 30.87
CA ALA A 92 -1.33 20.37 31.71
C ALA A 92 -2.27 21.47 31.16
N LEU A 93 -3.43 21.07 30.67
CA LEU A 93 -4.44 22.01 30.15
C LEU A 93 -5.44 22.43 31.24
N ARG A 94 -5.87 23.70 31.23
CA ARG A 94 -6.99 24.14 32.08
C ARG A 94 -8.29 23.48 31.62
N LYS A 95 -9.26 23.34 32.54
CA LYS A 95 -10.55 22.68 32.25
C LYS A 95 -11.30 23.35 31.09
N GLU A 96 -11.33 24.69 31.08
CA GLU A 96 -11.95 25.51 30.03
C GLU A 96 -11.34 25.22 28.64
N VAL A 97 -10.01 25.10 28.56
CA VAL A 97 -9.29 24.85 27.30
C VAL A 97 -9.56 23.44 26.79
N ARG A 98 -9.62 22.44 27.69
CA ARG A 98 -9.99 21.07 27.30
C ARG A 98 -11.39 20.98 26.74
N GLN A 99 -12.33 21.69 27.35
CA GLN A 99 -13.72 21.71 26.91
C GLN A 99 -13.84 22.36 25.53
N TRP A 100 -13.20 23.52 25.33
CA TRP A 100 -13.16 24.19 24.04
C TRP A 100 -12.55 23.32 22.92
N ILE A 101 -11.43 22.64 23.18
CA ILE A 101 -10.81 21.71 22.20
C ILE A 101 -11.77 20.59 21.80
N ALA A 102 -12.52 20.05 22.76
CA ALA A 102 -13.48 18.98 22.52
C ALA A 102 -14.72 19.47 21.74
N GLU A 103 -15.26 20.63 22.09
CA GLU A 103 -16.45 21.21 21.45
C GLU A 103 -16.18 21.61 19.99
N GLU A 104 -15.05 22.26 19.74
CA GLU A 104 -14.65 22.73 18.41
C GLU A 104 -13.95 21.64 17.57
N HIS A 105 -13.87 20.40 18.05
CA HIS A 105 -13.24 19.27 17.37
C HIS A 105 -11.79 19.55 16.93
N ILE A 106 -11.03 20.25 17.78
CA ILE A 106 -9.68 20.70 17.46
C ILE A 106 -8.69 19.54 17.58
N HIS A 107 -7.91 19.32 16.53
CA HIS A 107 -6.77 18.40 16.55
C HIS A 107 -5.60 19.05 17.32
N LEU A 108 -5.46 18.71 18.60
CA LEU A 108 -4.47 19.30 19.51
C LEU A 108 -3.03 19.22 18.97
N ASN A 109 -2.63 18.08 18.40
CA ASN A 109 -1.30 17.91 17.85
C ASN A 109 -1.01 18.95 16.76
N ARG A 110 -1.95 19.11 15.82
CA ARG A 110 -1.83 20.08 14.74
C ARG A 110 -1.83 21.52 15.23
N LEU A 111 -2.63 21.82 16.25
CA LEU A 111 -2.64 23.14 16.89
C LEU A 111 -1.26 23.45 17.49
N ILE A 112 -0.66 22.50 18.22
CA ILE A 112 0.65 22.67 18.85
C ILE A 112 1.74 22.89 17.79
N GLU A 113 1.75 22.11 16.70
CA GLU A 113 2.68 22.31 15.58
C GLU A 113 2.63 23.75 15.05
N ILE A 114 1.43 24.23 14.72
CA ILE A 114 1.22 25.57 14.16
C ILE A 114 1.67 26.65 15.15
N LEU A 115 1.39 26.47 16.45
CA LEU A 115 1.79 27.42 17.49
C LEU A 115 3.31 27.48 17.66
N ILE A 116 3.99 26.32 17.68
CA ILE A 116 5.44 26.24 17.80
C ILE A 116 6.11 26.89 16.59
N ASP A 117 5.65 26.57 15.37
CA ASP A 117 6.18 27.15 14.14
C ASP A 117 5.98 28.67 14.09
N GLY A 118 4.76 29.13 14.38
CA GLY A 118 4.43 30.55 14.41
C GLY A 118 5.27 31.31 15.45
N PHE A 119 5.44 30.74 16.64
CA PHE A 119 6.28 31.32 17.68
C PHE A 119 7.74 31.40 17.23
N TYR A 120 8.30 30.31 16.68
CA TYR A 120 9.67 30.27 16.18
C TYR A 120 9.93 31.34 15.12
N GLN A 121 9.05 31.46 14.11
CA GLN A 121 9.20 32.46 13.05
C GLN A 121 9.14 33.89 13.61
N SER A 122 8.21 34.16 14.54
CA SER A 122 8.08 35.49 15.15
C SER A 122 9.36 35.91 15.91
N GLN A 123 9.98 34.97 16.62
CA GLN A 123 11.22 35.20 17.37
C GLN A 123 12.42 35.40 16.45
N LYS A 124 12.47 34.67 15.33
CA LYS A 124 13.53 34.83 14.33
C LYS A 124 13.48 36.22 13.71
N VAL A 125 12.31 36.67 13.28
CA VAL A 125 12.12 38.01 12.69
C VAL A 125 12.43 39.12 13.71
N ALA A 126 12.13 38.91 14.99
CA ALA A 126 12.42 39.90 16.04
C ALA A 126 13.91 40.00 16.39
N LYS A 127 14.72 38.95 16.16
CA LYS A 127 16.17 38.94 16.39
C LYS A 127 16.99 39.51 15.24
N GLU A 128 16.40 39.58 14.04
CA GLU A 128 17.04 40.14 12.84
C GLU A 128 16.81 41.67 12.70
N LYS A 129 16.12 42.30 13.66
CA LYS A 129 15.95 43.76 13.80
C LYS A 129 16.76 44.31 14.97
#